data_AF-A0AAJ2C3A8-F1
#
_entry.id   AF-A0AAJ2C3A8-F1
#
_cell.length_a   1.000
_cell.length_b   1.000
_cell.length_c   1.000
_cell.angle_alpha   90.00
_cell.angle_beta   90.00
_cell.angle_gamma   90.00
#
_symmetry.space_group_name_H-M   'P 1'
#
loop_
_entity.id
_entity.type
_entity.pdbx_description
1 polymer ?
#
loop_
_entity_poly.entity_id
_entity_poly.type
_entity_poly.pdbx_seq_one_letter_code
_entity_poly.pdbx_strand_id
1 'polypeptide(L)'
;MSNTNNLILTQQPDKNLSKLQKQFNAYVQKIDELKLRLITDKQQIEIITSTIQKEVAPLEKKHLSKIADLVFVFDKHHDDPFFKRKEKEKIAHFILEKSVELIERAGVEELIPIFNKYNETGTYEELSEEYEKKNVASIKDTMRYEFGLELSEEELKIDNAEKLEELFEQKLTEKQASEEAKKTAKQKTAKQLAKEEKLKKEANNISKSARSIYTDLVKMFHPDREQDEAERARKTEIMKEITAAYEKDDLFELLRLKIALTSTNIASLTMADEQLKYYNKLLKEQINELEASLWELHNQATITNNGSSLFQRFGGDTKTMKMKFKKTTNYLKQMINELDRNIDVLRFKENMRRFLKDYYAD
;
A
#
# COMPACT_ATOMS: atom_id res chain seq x y z
N MET A 1 -3.03 26.61 -3.63
CA MET A 1 -4.15 26.96 -2.74
C MET A 1 -5.40 26.90 -3.58
N SER A 2 -6.03 25.74 -3.69
CA SER A 2 -7.26 25.56 -4.46
C SER A 2 -8.41 25.61 -3.46
N ASN A 3 -9.31 26.58 -3.64
CA ASN A 3 -10.48 26.84 -2.80
C ASN A 3 -11.24 25.56 -2.45
N THR A 4 -11.06 25.07 -1.23
CA THR A 4 -12.03 24.22 -0.53
C THR A 4 -13.22 25.10 -0.15
N ASN A 5 -14.08 25.43 -1.12
CA ASN A 5 -15.30 26.20 -0.87
C ASN A 5 -16.53 25.31 -0.99
N ASN A 6 -16.87 24.72 0.16
CA ASN A 6 -18.22 24.51 0.70
C ASN A 6 -19.35 24.24 -0.31
N LEU A 7 -19.47 22.98 -0.73
CA LEU A 7 -20.76 22.39 -1.07
C LEU A 7 -21.59 22.22 0.20
N ILE A 8 -22.28 23.27 0.62
CA ILE A 8 -23.37 23.11 1.58
C ILE A 8 -24.65 23.39 0.80
N LEU A 9 -25.51 22.38 0.69
CA LEU A 9 -26.78 22.48 -0.03
C LEU A 9 -27.74 23.51 0.60
N THR A 10 -27.36 24.12 1.74
CA THR A 10 -27.98 25.30 2.36
C THR A 10 -27.05 25.95 3.40
N GLN A 11 -26.86 27.29 3.39
CA GLN A 11 -26.48 28.05 4.61
C GLN A 11 -27.69 28.26 5.56
N GLN A 12 -28.72 27.44 5.49
CA GLN A 12 -29.84 27.50 6.41
C GLN A 12 -29.49 26.76 7.72
N PRO A 13 -29.98 27.24 8.87
CA PRO A 13 -29.79 26.53 10.13
C PRO A 13 -30.31 25.09 10.00
N ASP A 14 -29.55 24.15 10.54
CA ASP A 14 -29.74 22.69 10.51
C ASP A 14 -31.17 22.23 10.93
N LYS A 15 -31.96 23.13 11.54
CA LYS A 15 -33.37 22.94 11.90
C LYS A 15 -34.34 22.79 10.72
N ASN A 16 -34.02 23.26 9.52
CA ASN A 16 -34.96 23.28 8.38
C ASN A 16 -34.66 22.25 7.27
N LEU A 17 -33.63 21.42 7.43
CA LEU A 17 -33.23 20.44 6.43
C LEU A 17 -33.97 19.10 6.56
N SER A 18 -34.36 18.51 5.43
CA SER A 18 -34.87 17.14 5.38
C SER A 18 -33.77 16.13 5.76
N LYS A 19 -34.16 14.95 6.25
CA LYS A 19 -33.20 13.88 6.61
C LYS A 19 -32.27 13.52 5.45
N LEU A 20 -32.80 13.50 4.22
CA LEU A 20 -32.04 13.17 3.02
C LEU A 20 -31.05 14.29 2.64
N GLN A 21 -31.42 15.57 2.86
CA GLN A 21 -30.54 16.71 2.64
C GLN A 21 -29.39 16.75 3.65
N LYS A 22 -29.66 16.44 4.93
CA LYS A 22 -28.61 16.29 5.95
C LYS A 22 -27.62 15.18 5.59
N GLN A 23 -28.13 14.04 5.14
CA GLN A 23 -27.31 12.91 4.71
C GLN A 23 -26.43 13.29 3.51
N PHE A 24 -26.98 14.01 2.53
CA PHE A 24 -26.24 14.52 1.39
C PHE A 24 -25.06 15.40 1.84
N ASN A 25 -25.34 16.41 2.66
CA ASN A 25 -24.31 17.33 3.17
C ASN A 25 -23.23 16.59 3.96
N ALA A 26 -23.60 15.63 4.80
CA ALA A 26 -22.64 14.82 5.55
C ALA A 26 -21.74 13.99 4.64
N TYR A 27 -22.30 13.39 3.58
CA TYR A 27 -21.50 12.60 2.64
C TYR A 27 -20.56 13.46 1.80
N VAL A 28 -21.01 14.64 1.38
CA VAL A 28 -20.16 15.62 0.70
C VAL A 28 -18.97 16.01 1.58
N GLN A 29 -19.24 16.41 2.83
CA GLN A 29 -18.17 16.78 3.77
C GLN A 29 -17.20 15.61 3.98
N LYS A 30 -17.72 14.39 4.12
CA LYS A 30 -16.90 13.20 4.28
C LYS A 30 -16.00 12.93 3.07
N ILE A 31 -16.52 13.12 1.85
CA ILE A 31 -15.74 12.99 0.61
C ILE A 31 -14.61 14.01 0.57
N ASP A 32 -14.89 15.28 0.89
CA ASP A 32 -13.86 16.34 0.92
C ASP A 32 -12.76 16.03 1.96
N GLU A 33 -13.15 15.59 3.16
CA GLU A 33 -12.21 15.15 4.20
C GLU A 33 -11.35 13.96 3.74
N LEU A 34 -11.94 12.96 3.08
CA LEU A 34 -11.23 11.79 2.57
C LEU A 34 -10.28 12.16 1.42
N LYS A 35 -10.72 13.00 0.47
CA LYS A 35 -9.88 13.50 -0.63
C LYS A 35 -8.68 14.27 -0.09
N LEU A 36 -8.90 15.18 0.87
CA LEU A 36 -7.83 15.95 1.50
C LEU A 36 -6.85 15.04 2.27
N ARG A 37 -7.38 14.05 3.00
CA ARG A 37 -6.55 13.07 3.72
C ARG A 37 -5.70 12.25 2.77
N LEU A 38 -6.25 11.79 1.66
CA LEU A 38 -5.52 11.00 0.66
C LEU A 38 -4.36 11.79 0.05
N ILE A 39 -4.56 13.07 -0.24
CA ILE A 39 -3.49 13.97 -0.71
C ILE A 39 -2.41 14.15 0.38
N THR A 40 -2.84 14.43 1.62
CA THR A 40 -1.93 14.70 2.74
C THR A 40 -1.09 13.46 3.08
N ASP A 41 -1.72 12.29 3.15
CA ASP A 41 -1.07 11.02 3.47
C ASP A 41 -0.07 10.63 2.36
N LYS A 42 -0.41 10.83 1.07
CA LYS A 42 0.53 10.63 -0.05
C LYS A 42 1.76 11.52 0.06
N GLN A 43 1.58 12.82 0.29
CA GLN A 43 2.70 13.76 0.48
C GLN A 43 3.56 13.38 1.68
N GLN A 44 2.94 12.95 2.78
CA GLN A 44 3.67 12.51 3.95
C GLN A 44 4.51 11.25 3.67
N ILE A 45 3.96 10.27 2.94
CA ILE A 45 4.70 9.07 2.52
C ILE A 45 5.90 9.46 1.66
N GLU A 46 5.72 10.34 0.67
CA GLU A 46 6.83 10.79 -0.19
C GLU A 46 7.96 11.44 0.61
N ILE A 47 7.62 12.33 1.55
CA ILE A 47 8.60 12.98 2.43
C ILE A 47 9.33 11.94 3.29
N ILE A 48 8.59 11.00 3.89
CA ILE A 48 9.17 9.95 4.73
C ILE A 48 10.11 9.09 3.90
N THR A 49 9.67 8.56 2.76
CA THR A 49 10.45 7.68 1.90
C THR A 49 11.71 8.39 1.39
N SER A 50 11.60 9.65 0.94
CA SER A 50 12.76 10.44 0.53
C SER A 50 13.77 10.63 1.68
N THR A 51 13.28 10.92 2.89
CA THR A 51 14.15 11.12 4.06
C THR A 51 14.81 9.80 4.49
N ILE A 52 14.11 8.68 4.43
CA ILE A 52 14.68 7.35 4.67
C ILE A 52 15.84 7.09 3.71
N GLN A 53 15.62 7.27 2.41
CA GLN A 53 16.65 7.03 1.39
C GLN A 53 17.87 7.93 1.57
N LYS A 54 17.67 9.17 2.03
CA LYS A 54 18.75 10.14 2.22
C LYS A 54 19.53 9.95 3.52
N GLU A 55 18.85 9.64 4.63
CA GLU A 55 19.44 9.73 5.98
C GLU A 55 19.57 8.37 6.68
N VAL A 56 18.65 7.44 6.44
CA VAL A 56 18.57 6.15 7.16
C VAL A 56 19.23 5.04 6.36
N ALA A 57 18.85 4.86 5.09
CA ALA A 57 19.37 3.80 4.23
C ALA A 57 20.91 3.78 4.13
N PRO A 58 21.62 4.92 4.03
CA PRO A 58 23.09 4.90 4.02
C PRO A 58 23.69 4.41 5.34
N LEU A 59 23.04 4.69 6.48
CA LEU A 59 23.48 4.21 7.79
C LEU A 59 23.17 2.73 7.96
N GLU A 60 22.01 2.26 7.51
CA GLU A 60 21.67 0.82 7.50
C GLU A 60 22.67 0.04 6.64
N LYS A 61 22.97 0.52 5.42
CA LYS A 61 24.00 -0.08 4.56
C LYS A 61 25.38 -0.10 5.24
N LYS A 62 25.78 1.01 5.87
CA LYS A 62 27.04 1.08 6.62
C LYS A 62 27.05 0.10 7.79
N HIS A 63 25.94 -0.01 8.52
CA HIS A 63 25.79 -0.95 9.63
C HIS A 63 25.95 -2.40 9.16
N LEU A 64 25.26 -2.79 8.09
CA LEU A 64 25.37 -4.14 7.51
C LEU A 64 26.79 -4.44 7.01
N SER A 65 27.44 -3.46 6.35
CA SER A 65 28.85 -3.57 5.96
C SER A 65 29.77 -3.78 7.17
N LYS A 66 29.47 -3.18 8.32
CA LYS A 66 30.25 -3.38 9.55
C LYS A 66 30.02 -4.74 10.20
N ILE A 67 28.83 -5.30 10.10
CA ILE A 67 28.62 -6.70 10.51
C ILE A 67 29.42 -7.62 9.59
N ALA A 68 29.46 -7.37 8.27
CA ALA A 68 30.29 -8.14 7.35
C ALA A 68 31.79 -8.04 7.71
N ASP A 69 32.31 -6.83 7.98
CA ASP A 69 33.69 -6.64 8.48
C ASP A 69 33.97 -7.50 9.72
N LEU A 70 33.00 -7.60 10.64
CA LEU A 70 33.12 -8.42 11.84
C LEU A 70 33.13 -9.92 11.52
N VAL A 71 32.32 -10.39 10.56
CA VAL A 71 32.35 -11.79 10.09
C VAL A 71 33.75 -12.15 9.57
N PHE A 72 34.39 -11.28 8.78
CA PHE A 72 35.76 -11.50 8.30
C PHE A 72 36.79 -11.56 9.46
N VAL A 73 36.59 -10.79 10.53
CA VAL A 73 37.45 -10.91 11.73
C VAL A 73 37.30 -12.28 12.38
N PHE A 74 36.07 -12.80 12.48
CA PHE A 74 35.81 -14.13 13.02
C PHE A 74 36.41 -15.23 12.13
N ASP A 75 36.23 -15.14 10.81
CA ASP A 75 36.83 -16.09 9.84
C ASP A 75 38.35 -16.17 10.00
N LYS A 76 39.02 -15.02 10.13
CA LYS A 76 40.47 -14.97 10.34
C LYS A 76 40.91 -15.67 11.63
N HIS A 77 40.13 -15.58 12.72
CA HIS A 77 40.44 -16.24 13.99
C HIS A 77 40.20 -17.74 13.95
N HIS A 78 39.24 -18.21 13.16
CA HIS A 78 38.99 -19.64 13.02
C HIS A 78 40.24 -20.39 12.55
N ASP A 79 41.01 -19.80 11.64
CA ASP A 79 42.22 -20.41 11.09
C ASP A 79 43.44 -20.30 12.04
N ASP A 80 43.36 -19.51 13.11
CA ASP A 80 44.44 -19.36 14.10
C ASP A 80 44.53 -20.61 15.02
N PRO A 81 45.72 -21.24 15.16
CA PRO A 81 45.91 -22.38 16.06
C PRO A 81 45.74 -22.04 17.56
N PHE A 82 45.67 -20.75 17.91
CA PHE A 82 45.38 -20.31 19.28
C PHE A 82 44.03 -20.82 19.79
N PHE A 83 43.02 -20.96 18.94
CA PHE A 83 41.66 -21.36 19.34
C PHE A 83 41.47 -22.87 19.34
N LYS A 84 40.81 -23.37 20.39
CA LYS A 84 40.48 -24.79 20.55
C LYS A 84 39.23 -25.16 19.74
N ARG A 85 39.02 -26.46 19.51
CA ARG A 85 37.86 -26.97 18.74
C ARG A 85 36.52 -26.34 19.15
N LYS A 86 36.18 -26.33 20.44
CA LYS A 86 34.94 -25.71 20.95
C LYS A 86 34.84 -24.19 20.72
N GLU A 87 35.98 -23.49 20.69
CA GLU A 87 36.02 -22.06 20.39
C GLU A 87 35.83 -21.83 18.89
N LYS A 88 36.41 -22.70 18.04
CA LYS A 88 36.22 -22.70 16.59
C LYS A 88 34.78 -23.01 16.19
N GLU A 89 34.14 -23.98 16.85
CA GLU A 89 32.70 -24.29 16.68
C GLU A 89 31.83 -23.04 16.95
N LYS A 90 32.12 -22.28 18.01
CA LYS A 90 31.42 -21.01 18.31
C LYS A 90 31.68 -19.92 17.26
N ILE A 91 32.92 -19.81 16.78
CA ILE A 91 33.28 -18.88 15.70
C ILE A 91 32.51 -19.22 14.43
N ALA A 92 32.50 -20.50 14.03
CA ALA A 92 31.77 -20.98 12.85
C ALA A 92 30.26 -20.72 12.97
N HIS A 93 29.67 -20.99 14.15
CA HIS A 93 28.26 -20.70 14.39
C HIS A 93 27.93 -19.20 14.20
N PHE A 94 28.73 -18.30 14.79
CA PHE A 94 28.56 -16.85 14.58
C PHE A 94 28.67 -16.45 13.10
N ILE A 95 29.64 -16.99 12.39
CA ILE A 95 29.84 -16.74 10.95
C ILE A 95 28.63 -17.18 10.15
N LEU A 96 28.11 -18.39 10.41
CA LEU A 96 26.96 -18.94 9.69
C LEU A 96 25.70 -18.10 9.94
N GLU A 97 25.37 -17.81 11.20
CA GLU A 97 24.20 -17.03 11.58
C GLU A 97 24.21 -15.65 10.89
N LYS A 98 25.35 -14.96 10.93
CA LYS A 98 25.47 -13.61 10.36
C LYS A 98 25.62 -13.59 8.85
N SER A 99 26.20 -14.62 8.25
CA SER A 99 26.32 -14.68 6.79
C SER A 99 24.96 -14.85 6.13
N VAL A 100 24.10 -15.74 6.65
CA VAL A 100 22.73 -15.91 6.14
C VAL A 100 21.95 -14.59 6.25
N GLU A 101 21.96 -13.97 7.43
CA GLU A 101 21.27 -12.68 7.66
C GLU A 101 21.72 -11.60 6.66
N LEU A 102 23.02 -11.51 6.38
CA LEU A 102 23.58 -10.48 5.51
C LEU A 102 23.40 -10.77 4.01
N ILE A 103 23.45 -12.03 3.60
CA ILE A 103 23.19 -12.42 2.21
C ILE A 103 21.71 -12.13 1.89
N GLU A 104 20.78 -12.60 2.72
CA GLU A 104 19.33 -12.43 2.48
C GLU A 104 18.86 -10.98 2.57
N ARG A 105 19.34 -10.21 3.57
CA ARG A 105 18.81 -8.87 3.85
C ARG A 105 19.55 -7.75 3.15
N ALA A 106 20.82 -7.96 2.80
CA ALA A 106 21.70 -6.92 2.29
C ALA A 106 22.36 -7.27 0.95
N GLY A 107 22.19 -8.50 0.44
CA GLY A 107 22.75 -8.94 -0.83
C GLY A 107 24.28 -8.95 -0.82
N VAL A 108 24.90 -9.24 0.32
CA VAL A 108 26.37 -9.28 0.46
C VAL A 108 26.88 -10.64 -0.04
N GLU A 109 26.91 -10.81 -1.36
CA GLU A 109 27.32 -12.04 -2.03
C GLU A 109 28.76 -12.46 -1.68
N GLU A 110 29.61 -11.53 -1.26
CA GLU A 110 30.98 -11.84 -0.84
C GLU A 110 31.06 -12.76 0.38
N LEU A 111 29.96 -12.92 1.13
CA LEU A 111 29.87 -13.85 2.26
C LEU A 111 29.46 -15.27 1.85
N ILE A 112 29.00 -15.50 0.61
CA ILE A 112 28.61 -16.84 0.13
C ILE A 112 29.79 -17.83 0.21
N PRO A 113 31.02 -17.50 -0.26
CA PRO A 113 32.15 -18.42 -0.12
C PRO A 113 32.52 -18.70 1.34
N ILE A 114 32.33 -17.72 2.23
CA ILE A 114 32.57 -17.88 3.67
C ILE A 114 31.52 -18.81 4.26
N PHE A 115 30.23 -18.59 3.98
CA PHE A 115 29.16 -19.48 4.41
C PHE A 115 29.44 -20.92 3.96
N ASN A 116 29.77 -21.12 2.67
CA ASN A 116 30.09 -22.44 2.11
C ASN A 116 31.33 -23.09 2.75
N LYS A 117 32.30 -22.31 3.24
CA LYS A 117 33.46 -22.83 3.99
C LYS A 117 33.07 -23.44 5.34
N TYR A 118 32.07 -22.86 6.02
CA TYR A 118 31.68 -23.26 7.38
C TYR A 118 30.46 -24.17 7.45
N ASN A 119 29.64 -24.20 6.39
CA ASN A 119 28.41 -24.96 6.39
C ASN A 119 28.65 -26.39 5.88
N GLU A 120 28.53 -27.38 6.76
CA GLU A 120 28.75 -28.79 6.42
C GLU A 120 27.54 -29.46 5.75
N THR A 121 26.37 -28.81 5.76
CA THR A 121 25.10 -29.39 5.28
C THR A 121 24.83 -29.15 3.79
N GLY A 122 25.58 -28.27 3.14
CA GLY A 122 25.41 -27.91 1.73
C GLY A 122 25.91 -26.49 1.43
N THR A 123 25.94 -26.14 0.14
CA THR A 123 26.20 -24.76 -0.28
C THR A 123 24.99 -23.86 -0.03
N TYR A 124 25.20 -22.55 0.04
CA TYR A 124 24.13 -21.56 0.14
C TYR A 124 23.13 -21.72 -1.00
N GLU A 125 23.63 -21.92 -2.22
CA GLU A 125 22.80 -22.12 -3.41
C GLU A 125 21.92 -23.37 -3.31
N GLU A 126 22.48 -24.51 -2.90
CA GLU A 126 21.72 -25.76 -2.71
C GLU A 126 20.63 -25.60 -1.63
N LEU A 127 20.97 -24.94 -0.51
CA LEU A 127 20.02 -24.70 0.57
C LEU A 127 18.93 -23.70 0.18
N SER A 128 19.28 -22.64 -0.56
CA SER A 128 18.32 -21.66 -1.06
C SER A 128 17.34 -22.32 -2.04
N GLU A 129 17.84 -23.14 -2.96
CA GLU A 129 16.97 -23.90 -3.87
C GLU A 129 16.04 -24.87 -3.13
N GLU A 130 16.54 -25.55 -2.09
CA GLU A 130 15.72 -26.45 -1.28
C GLU A 130 14.63 -25.68 -0.52
N TYR A 131 14.99 -24.53 0.05
CA TYR A 131 14.06 -23.65 0.75
C TYR A 131 12.97 -23.12 -0.20
N GLU A 132 13.34 -22.67 -1.39
CA GLU A 132 12.40 -22.25 -2.42
C GLU A 132 11.45 -23.38 -2.82
N LYS A 133 11.97 -24.59 -3.07
CA LYS A 133 11.14 -25.77 -3.39
C LYS A 133 10.14 -26.09 -2.27
N LYS A 134 10.58 -26.04 -1.00
CA LYS A 134 9.70 -26.25 0.16
C LYS A 134 8.65 -25.15 0.29
N ASN A 135 9.02 -23.89 0.06
CA ASN A 135 8.10 -22.77 0.10
C ASN A 135 7.03 -22.87 -0.99
N VAL A 136 7.44 -23.16 -2.24
CA VAL A 136 6.52 -23.40 -3.38
C VAL A 136 5.58 -24.56 -3.08
N ALA A 137 6.10 -25.67 -2.54
CA ALA A 137 5.28 -26.82 -2.16
C ALA A 137 4.27 -26.46 -1.05
N SER A 138 4.69 -25.70 -0.03
CA SER A 138 3.81 -25.24 1.04
C SER A 138 2.71 -24.32 0.53
N ILE A 139 3.03 -23.35 -0.33
CA ILE A 139 2.03 -22.45 -0.94
C ILE A 139 1.03 -23.26 -1.76
N LYS A 140 1.51 -24.21 -2.57
CA LYS A 140 0.65 -25.10 -3.37
C LYS A 140 -0.29 -25.92 -2.48
N ASP A 141 0.21 -26.45 -1.37
CA ASP A 141 -0.60 -27.22 -0.43
C ASP A 141 -1.65 -26.37 0.28
N THR A 142 -1.30 -25.17 0.74
CA THR A 142 -2.25 -24.20 1.32
C THR A 142 -3.33 -23.81 0.31
N MET A 143 -2.95 -23.48 -0.93
CA MET A 143 -3.90 -23.12 -1.99
C MET A 143 -4.83 -24.28 -2.35
N ARG A 144 -4.34 -25.51 -2.36
CA ARG A 144 -5.17 -26.71 -2.56
C ARG A 144 -6.09 -26.99 -1.38
N TYR A 145 -5.64 -26.80 -0.14
CA TYR A 145 -6.43 -27.16 1.03
C TYR A 145 -7.48 -26.10 1.39
N GLU A 146 -7.09 -24.83 1.43
CA GLU A 146 -7.96 -23.73 1.85
C GLU A 146 -8.86 -23.24 0.71
N PHE A 147 -8.31 -23.15 -0.49
CA PHE A 147 -9.01 -22.59 -1.65
C PHE A 147 -9.39 -23.65 -2.68
N GLY A 148 -8.89 -24.90 -2.56
CA GLY A 148 -9.10 -25.97 -3.53
C GLY A 148 -8.65 -25.57 -4.94
N LEU A 149 -7.59 -24.78 -5.03
CA LEU A 149 -6.95 -24.35 -6.26
C LEU A 149 -5.70 -25.18 -6.49
N GLU A 150 -5.51 -25.64 -7.72
CA GLU A 150 -4.33 -26.37 -8.13
C GLU A 150 -3.45 -25.43 -8.95
N LEU A 151 -2.28 -25.10 -8.39
CA LEU A 151 -1.28 -24.25 -9.03
C LEU A 151 -0.06 -25.09 -9.43
N SER A 152 0.49 -24.76 -10.59
CA SER A 152 1.75 -25.30 -11.09
C SER A 152 2.94 -24.54 -10.49
N GLU A 153 4.12 -25.15 -10.54
CA GLU A 153 5.35 -24.50 -10.05
C GLU A 153 5.74 -23.28 -10.90
N GLU A 154 5.43 -23.29 -12.19
CA GLU A 154 5.69 -22.16 -13.09
C GLU A 154 4.81 -20.95 -12.75
N GLU A 155 3.55 -21.19 -12.36
CA GLU A 155 2.61 -20.17 -11.89
C GLU A 155 3.04 -19.51 -10.56
N LEU A 156 3.84 -20.21 -9.74
CA LEU A 156 4.32 -19.71 -8.45
C LEU A 156 5.69 -19.02 -8.52
N LYS A 157 6.41 -19.14 -9.63
CA LYS A 157 7.69 -18.46 -9.90
C LYS A 157 7.51 -17.03 -10.44
N ILE A 158 6.35 -16.43 -10.19
CA ILE A 158 6.08 -15.06 -10.63
C ILE A 158 6.64 -14.10 -9.59
N ASP A 159 7.75 -13.42 -9.90
CA ASP A 159 8.45 -12.49 -9.01
C ASP A 159 7.67 -11.20 -8.68
N ASN A 160 6.45 -11.05 -9.20
CA ASN A 160 5.59 -9.90 -8.95
C ASN A 160 4.36 -10.31 -8.14
N ALA A 161 4.28 -9.82 -6.90
CA ALA A 161 3.15 -10.04 -6.00
C ALA A 161 1.80 -9.63 -6.63
N GLU A 162 1.77 -8.54 -7.43
CA GLU A 162 0.57 -8.07 -8.11
C GLU A 162 0.08 -9.07 -9.17
N LYS A 163 1.00 -9.70 -9.90
CA LYS A 163 0.67 -10.74 -10.89
C LYS A 163 0.26 -12.06 -10.23
N LEU A 164 0.83 -12.40 -9.07
CA LEU A 164 0.39 -13.55 -8.28
C LEU A 164 -1.03 -13.34 -7.74
N GLU A 165 -1.36 -12.12 -7.32
CA GLU A 165 -2.70 -11.75 -6.86
C GLU A 165 -3.71 -11.79 -8.02
N GLU A 166 -3.38 -11.22 -9.18
CA GLU A 166 -4.20 -11.33 -10.39
C GLU A 166 -4.45 -12.79 -10.79
N LEU A 167 -3.41 -13.62 -10.78
CA LEU A 167 -3.53 -15.06 -11.08
C LEU A 167 -4.44 -15.76 -10.07
N PHE A 168 -4.31 -15.43 -8.78
CA PHE A 168 -5.13 -15.98 -7.72
C PHE A 168 -6.61 -15.57 -7.89
N GLU A 169 -6.88 -14.29 -8.14
CA GLU A 169 -8.24 -13.81 -8.45
C GLU A 169 -8.82 -14.48 -9.69
N GLN A 170 -8.02 -14.63 -10.75
CA GLN A 170 -8.44 -15.33 -11.97
C GLN A 170 -8.82 -16.79 -11.68
N LYS A 171 -7.97 -17.54 -10.96
CA LYS A 171 -8.25 -18.95 -10.63
C LYS A 171 -9.45 -19.11 -9.70
N LEU A 172 -9.62 -18.19 -8.75
CA LEU A 172 -10.76 -18.19 -7.83
C LEU A 172 -12.06 -17.88 -8.57
N THR A 173 -12.06 -16.91 -9.49
CA THR A 173 -13.22 -16.57 -10.31
C THR A 173 -13.55 -17.68 -11.31
N GLU A 174 -12.57 -18.33 -11.95
CA GLU A 174 -12.76 -19.50 -12.80
C GLU A 174 -13.38 -20.67 -12.03
N LYS A 175 -12.90 -20.93 -10.81
CA LYS A 175 -13.46 -21.96 -9.95
C LYS A 175 -14.87 -21.63 -9.49
N GLN A 176 -15.14 -20.41 -9.06
CA GLN A 176 -16.48 -19.96 -8.69
C GLN A 176 -17.43 -20.05 -9.89
N ALA A 177 -17.01 -19.64 -11.08
CA ALA A 177 -17.78 -19.77 -12.30
C ALA A 177 -18.04 -21.24 -12.67
N SER A 178 -17.07 -22.14 -12.46
CA SER A 178 -17.23 -23.59 -12.68
C SER A 178 -18.16 -24.23 -11.65
N GLU A 179 -18.06 -23.84 -10.37
CA GLU A 179 -18.97 -24.29 -9.31
C GLU A 179 -20.38 -23.73 -9.50
N GLU A 180 -20.50 -22.48 -9.93
CA GLU A 180 -21.77 -21.87 -10.31
C GLU A 180 -22.36 -22.54 -11.55
N ALA A 181 -21.56 -22.91 -12.55
CA ALA A 181 -21.99 -23.69 -13.71
C ALA A 181 -22.44 -25.11 -13.31
N LYS A 182 -21.80 -25.73 -12.31
CA LYS A 182 -22.25 -27.01 -11.72
C LYS A 182 -23.51 -26.83 -10.87
N LYS A 183 -23.68 -25.70 -10.19
CA LYS A 183 -24.89 -25.35 -9.42
C LYS A 183 -26.05 -24.92 -10.34
N THR A 184 -25.79 -24.27 -11.47
CA THR A 184 -26.82 -23.91 -12.47
C THR A 184 -27.39 -25.14 -13.18
N ALA A 185 -26.58 -26.19 -13.34
CA ALA A 185 -27.05 -27.51 -13.77
C ALA A 185 -28.02 -28.16 -12.75
N LYS A 186 -28.03 -27.71 -11.49
CA LYS A 186 -29.07 -27.99 -10.48
C LYS A 186 -29.95 -26.75 -10.24
N GLN A 187 -30.83 -26.48 -11.21
CA GLN A 187 -32.02 -25.60 -11.11
C GLN A 187 -31.82 -24.23 -10.40
N LYS A 188 -31.44 -23.20 -11.16
CA LYS A 188 -31.58 -21.79 -10.74
C LYS A 188 -33.07 -21.45 -10.54
N THR A 189 -33.46 -21.00 -9.34
CA THR A 189 -34.80 -20.47 -9.06
C THR A 189 -34.90 -18.99 -9.42
N ALA A 190 -36.05 -18.58 -9.98
CA ALA A 190 -36.34 -17.25 -10.53
C ALA A 190 -36.05 -16.04 -9.61
N LYS A 191 -35.89 -16.25 -8.30
CA LYS A 191 -35.57 -15.21 -7.30
C LYS A 191 -34.13 -14.69 -7.38
N GLN A 192 -33.16 -15.51 -7.79
CA GLN A 192 -31.75 -15.09 -7.89
C GLN A 192 -31.49 -14.25 -9.13
N LEU A 193 -32.07 -14.64 -10.27
CA LEU A 193 -31.98 -13.88 -11.53
C LEU A 193 -32.55 -12.46 -11.38
N ALA A 194 -33.67 -12.30 -10.66
CA ALA A 194 -34.23 -10.98 -10.40
C ALA A 194 -33.35 -10.07 -9.52
N LYS A 195 -32.50 -10.64 -8.64
CA LYS A 195 -31.60 -9.88 -7.76
C LYS A 195 -30.32 -9.46 -8.49
N GLU A 196 -29.75 -10.35 -9.30
CA GLU A 196 -28.60 -10.03 -10.17
C GLU A 196 -28.96 -9.04 -11.27
N GLU A 197 -30.14 -9.17 -11.89
CA GLU A 197 -30.58 -8.23 -12.92
C GLU A 197 -30.87 -6.84 -12.33
N LYS A 198 -31.30 -6.78 -11.05
CA LYS A 198 -31.47 -5.52 -10.32
C LYS A 198 -30.13 -4.87 -9.97
N LEU A 199 -29.14 -5.65 -9.51
CA LEU A 199 -27.78 -5.17 -9.22
C LEU A 199 -27.03 -4.74 -10.48
N LYS A 200 -27.15 -5.48 -11.60
CA LYS A 200 -26.59 -5.08 -12.90
C LYS A 200 -27.29 -3.87 -13.51
N LYS A 201 -28.60 -3.71 -13.32
CA LYS A 201 -29.32 -2.48 -13.69
C LYS A 201 -28.92 -1.29 -12.82
N GLU A 202 -28.64 -1.50 -11.53
CA GLU A 202 -28.13 -0.45 -10.65
C GLU A 202 -26.69 -0.03 -10.99
N ALA A 203 -25.78 -0.97 -11.28
CA ALA A 203 -24.41 -0.68 -11.67
C ALA A 203 -24.30 0.00 -13.05
N ASN A 204 -25.09 -0.45 -14.05
CA ASN A 204 -25.15 0.19 -15.37
C ASN A 204 -25.85 1.57 -15.37
N ASN A 205 -26.51 1.96 -14.27
CA ASN A 205 -27.07 3.30 -14.12
C ASN A 205 -26.01 4.32 -13.65
N ILE A 206 -24.89 3.89 -13.09
CA ILE A 206 -23.83 4.77 -12.57
C ILE A 206 -23.16 5.54 -13.74
N SER A 207 -22.81 4.86 -14.84
CA SER A 207 -22.28 5.54 -16.04
C SER A 207 -23.34 6.33 -16.82
N LYS A 208 -24.62 5.93 -16.75
CA LYS A 208 -25.74 6.67 -17.37
C LYS A 208 -26.06 7.96 -16.64
N SER A 209 -25.94 7.99 -15.32
CA SER A 209 -26.19 9.17 -14.50
C SER A 209 -25.06 10.18 -14.60
N ALA A 210 -23.80 9.75 -14.60
CA ALA A 210 -22.67 10.63 -14.92
C ALA A 210 -22.81 11.25 -16.30
N ARG A 211 -23.12 10.43 -17.29
CA ARG A 211 -23.39 10.90 -18.66
C ARG A 211 -24.60 11.82 -18.74
N SER A 212 -25.65 11.57 -17.97
CA SER A 212 -26.86 12.41 -17.92
C SER A 212 -26.55 13.79 -17.32
N ILE A 213 -25.88 13.83 -16.16
CA ILE A 213 -25.47 15.07 -15.48
C ILE A 213 -24.48 15.85 -16.33
N TYR A 214 -23.51 15.18 -16.94
CA TYR A 214 -22.59 15.77 -17.91
C TYR A 214 -23.32 16.35 -19.11
N THR A 215 -24.26 15.61 -19.72
CA THR A 215 -25.03 16.08 -20.88
C THR A 215 -25.92 17.28 -20.52
N ASP A 216 -26.52 17.29 -19.33
CA ASP A 216 -27.31 18.42 -18.83
C ASP A 216 -26.44 19.68 -18.63
N LEU A 217 -25.27 19.51 -18.01
CA LEU A 217 -24.29 20.56 -17.81
C LEU A 217 -23.78 21.16 -19.12
N VAL A 218 -23.41 20.29 -20.07
CA VAL A 218 -22.99 20.68 -21.43
C VAL A 218 -24.11 21.46 -22.12
N LYS A 219 -25.36 21.01 -22.04
CA LYS A 219 -26.50 21.73 -22.66
C LYS A 219 -26.73 23.12 -22.08
N MET A 220 -26.49 23.30 -20.79
CA MET A 220 -26.76 24.56 -20.07
C MET A 220 -25.61 25.58 -20.19
N PHE A 221 -24.36 25.11 -20.28
CA PHE A 221 -23.16 25.95 -20.27
C PHE A 221 -22.33 25.89 -21.56
N HIS A 222 -22.88 25.39 -22.69
CA HIS A 222 -22.16 25.37 -23.96
C HIS A 222 -21.82 26.77 -24.49
N PRO A 223 -20.54 27.08 -24.82
CA PRO A 223 -20.11 28.41 -25.26
C PRO A 223 -20.62 28.83 -26.65
N ASP A 224 -20.92 27.90 -27.57
CA ASP A 224 -21.44 28.23 -28.92
C ASP A 224 -22.79 28.94 -28.94
N ARG A 225 -23.52 28.95 -27.82
CA ARG A 225 -24.87 29.54 -27.76
C ARG A 225 -24.91 30.94 -27.18
N GLU A 226 -23.77 31.51 -26.80
CA GLU A 226 -23.70 32.81 -26.13
C GLU A 226 -23.21 33.92 -27.08
N GLN A 227 -23.97 35.01 -27.20
CA GLN A 227 -23.62 36.16 -28.05
C GLN A 227 -22.78 37.22 -27.33
N ASP A 228 -22.74 37.20 -25.99
CA ASP A 228 -21.89 38.08 -25.17
C ASP A 228 -20.49 37.47 -25.01
N GLU A 229 -19.46 38.21 -25.42
CA GLU A 229 -18.06 37.78 -25.36
C GLU A 229 -17.57 37.51 -23.91
N ALA A 230 -18.08 38.26 -22.93
CA ALA A 230 -17.68 38.11 -21.53
C ALA A 230 -18.29 36.83 -20.91
N GLU A 231 -19.57 36.56 -21.16
CA GLU A 231 -20.22 35.32 -20.71
C GLU A 231 -19.74 34.09 -21.49
N ARG A 232 -19.33 34.24 -22.76
CA ARG A 232 -18.70 33.15 -23.52
C ARG A 232 -17.36 32.72 -22.91
N ALA A 233 -16.53 33.66 -22.45
CA ALA A 233 -15.30 33.35 -21.75
C ALA A 233 -15.56 32.61 -20.43
N ARG A 234 -16.55 33.08 -19.65
CA ARG A 234 -16.97 32.42 -18.40
C ARG A 234 -17.45 30.99 -18.63
N LYS A 235 -18.33 30.77 -19.62
CA LYS A 235 -18.84 29.44 -19.99
C LYS A 235 -17.76 28.49 -20.51
N THR A 236 -16.76 29.03 -21.20
CA THR A 236 -15.60 28.23 -21.67
C THR A 236 -14.80 27.66 -20.50
N GLU A 237 -14.57 28.45 -19.45
CA GLU A 237 -13.84 27.98 -18.27
C GLU A 237 -14.65 26.95 -17.48
N ILE A 238 -15.95 27.19 -17.32
CA ILE A 238 -16.88 26.23 -16.71
C ILE A 238 -16.90 24.90 -17.48
N MET A 239 -16.90 24.94 -18.82
CA MET A 239 -16.86 23.71 -19.62
C MET A 239 -15.57 22.91 -19.45
N LYS A 240 -14.41 23.57 -19.28
CA LYS A 240 -13.16 22.86 -18.98
C LYS A 240 -13.25 22.11 -17.65
N GLU A 241 -13.82 22.72 -16.62
CA GLU A 241 -14.02 22.07 -15.32
C GLU A 241 -14.97 20.86 -15.43
N ILE A 242 -16.08 21.01 -16.19
CA ILE A 242 -17.04 19.92 -16.45
C ILE A 242 -16.39 18.76 -17.20
N THR A 243 -15.62 19.05 -18.25
CA THR A 243 -14.91 18.01 -19.04
C THR A 243 -13.84 17.32 -18.21
N ALA A 244 -13.06 18.05 -17.42
CA ALA A 244 -12.03 17.47 -16.55
C ALA A 244 -12.62 16.56 -15.46
N ALA A 245 -13.77 16.92 -14.90
CA ALA A 245 -14.50 16.08 -13.96
C ALA A 245 -15.02 14.79 -14.63
N TYR A 246 -15.54 14.90 -15.86
CA TYR A 246 -16.03 13.75 -16.63
C TYR A 246 -14.91 12.79 -17.06
N GLU A 247 -13.76 13.32 -17.50
CA GLU A 247 -12.59 12.49 -17.87
C GLU A 247 -12.02 11.70 -16.70
N LYS A 248 -12.15 12.22 -15.47
CA LYS A 248 -11.73 11.55 -14.23
C LYS A 248 -12.79 10.63 -13.63
N ASP A 249 -13.94 10.49 -14.31
CA ASP A 249 -15.15 9.84 -13.80
C ASP A 249 -15.59 10.38 -12.41
N ASP A 250 -15.27 11.66 -12.11
CA ASP A 250 -15.56 12.32 -10.84
C ASP A 250 -17.01 12.83 -10.85
N LEU A 251 -17.94 11.89 -10.68
CA LEU A 251 -19.37 12.15 -10.68
C LEU A 251 -19.80 13.12 -9.57
N PHE A 252 -19.06 13.14 -8.46
CA PHE A 252 -19.25 14.13 -7.40
C PHE A 252 -18.95 15.54 -7.89
N GLU A 253 -17.83 15.74 -8.59
CA GLU A 253 -17.47 17.05 -9.15
C GLU A 253 -18.46 17.49 -10.24
N LEU A 254 -19.00 16.56 -11.03
CA LEU A 254 -20.09 16.85 -11.96
C LEU A 254 -21.39 17.27 -11.24
N LEU A 255 -21.76 16.59 -10.15
CA LEU A 255 -22.90 16.98 -9.33
C LEU A 255 -22.68 18.34 -8.68
N ARG A 256 -21.47 18.60 -8.17
CA ARG A 256 -21.07 19.88 -7.60
C ARG A 256 -21.25 21.00 -8.60
N LEU A 257 -20.69 20.85 -9.79
CA LEU A 257 -20.77 21.84 -10.86
C LEU A 257 -22.22 22.08 -11.24
N LYS A 258 -23.03 21.03 -11.38
CA LYS A 258 -24.47 21.15 -11.68
C LYS A 258 -25.17 22.01 -10.62
N ILE A 259 -24.96 21.75 -9.34
CA ILE A 259 -25.58 22.50 -8.24
C ILE A 259 -25.07 23.95 -8.20
N ALA A 260 -23.75 24.16 -8.25
CA ALA A 260 -23.14 25.49 -8.17
C ALA A 260 -23.59 26.42 -9.30
N LEU A 261 -23.79 25.87 -10.50
CA LEU A 261 -24.09 26.62 -11.70
C LEU A 261 -25.59 26.84 -11.94
N THR A 262 -26.46 25.96 -11.43
CA THR A 262 -27.94 26.11 -11.55
C THR A 262 -28.56 26.96 -10.45
N SER A 263 -27.82 27.29 -9.39
CA SER A 263 -28.35 27.92 -8.19
C SER A 263 -28.41 29.45 -8.28
N THR A 264 -29.52 30.01 -8.74
CA THR A 264 -29.94 31.41 -8.42
C THR A 264 -30.84 31.49 -7.18
N ASN A 265 -31.35 30.34 -6.69
CA ASN A 265 -32.07 30.28 -5.42
C ASN A 265 -32.03 28.84 -4.85
N ILE A 266 -31.08 28.59 -3.96
CA ILE A 266 -30.88 27.28 -3.30
C ILE A 266 -32.12 26.86 -2.48
N ALA A 267 -33.01 27.80 -2.16
CA ALA A 267 -34.27 27.56 -1.47
C ALA A 267 -35.33 26.80 -2.31
N SER A 268 -35.15 26.67 -3.63
CA SER A 268 -36.11 25.99 -4.52
C SER A 268 -35.63 24.64 -5.06
N LEU A 269 -34.56 24.07 -4.49
CA LEU A 269 -34.24 22.66 -4.70
C LEU A 269 -35.23 21.79 -3.92
N THR A 270 -36.51 21.84 -4.29
CA THR A 270 -37.41 20.68 -4.19
C THR A 270 -36.93 19.63 -5.18
N MET A 271 -35.72 19.13 -4.96
CA MET A 271 -35.25 17.90 -5.58
C MET A 271 -36.23 16.82 -5.13
N ALA A 272 -36.82 16.08 -6.07
CA ALA A 272 -37.70 14.97 -5.71
C ALA A 272 -36.92 14.04 -4.78
N ASP A 273 -37.52 13.59 -3.67
CA ASP A 273 -36.89 12.72 -2.68
C ASP A 273 -36.21 11.48 -3.32
N GLU A 274 -36.69 11.03 -4.47
CA GLU A 274 -36.09 9.97 -5.27
C GLU A 274 -34.70 10.33 -5.84
N GLN A 275 -34.51 11.55 -6.34
CA GLN A 275 -33.21 12.03 -6.83
C GLN A 275 -32.21 12.15 -5.70
N LEU A 276 -32.64 12.66 -4.53
CA LEU A 276 -31.76 12.81 -3.37
C LEU A 276 -31.37 11.46 -2.76
N LYS A 277 -32.30 10.47 -2.74
CA LYS A 277 -31.97 9.08 -2.38
C LYS A 277 -30.95 8.49 -3.34
N TYR A 278 -31.11 8.72 -4.63
CA TYR A 278 -30.17 8.24 -5.64
C TYR A 278 -28.77 8.85 -5.44
N TYR A 279 -28.67 10.17 -5.24
CA TYR A 279 -27.40 10.83 -4.98
C TYR A 279 -26.75 10.36 -3.67
N ASN A 280 -27.52 10.20 -2.59
CA ASN A 280 -26.97 9.68 -1.33
C ASN A 280 -26.41 8.26 -1.48
N LYS A 281 -27.05 7.40 -2.29
CA LYS A 281 -26.53 6.06 -2.57
C LYS A 281 -25.16 6.15 -3.24
N LEU A 282 -25.05 6.98 -4.27
CA LEU A 282 -23.83 7.15 -5.03
C LEU A 282 -22.71 7.81 -4.21
N LEU A 283 -23.01 8.85 -3.45
CA LEU A 283 -22.01 9.48 -2.57
C LEU A 283 -21.47 8.48 -1.54
N LYS A 284 -22.31 7.55 -1.07
CA LYS A 284 -21.87 6.47 -0.19
C LYS A 284 -20.94 5.48 -0.91
N GLU A 285 -21.22 5.14 -2.18
CA GLU A 285 -20.33 4.32 -3.01
C GLU A 285 -18.96 5.01 -3.16
N GLN A 286 -18.93 6.31 -3.46
CA GLN A 286 -17.70 7.10 -3.54
C GLN A 286 -16.91 7.13 -2.21
N ILE A 287 -17.61 7.26 -1.07
CA ILE A 287 -16.96 7.20 0.25
C ILE A 287 -16.27 5.84 0.43
N ASN A 288 -16.94 4.74 0.09
CA ASN A 288 -16.35 3.41 0.22
C ASN A 288 -15.12 3.25 -0.69
N GLU A 289 -15.15 3.77 -1.92
CA GLU A 289 -14.00 3.74 -2.85
C GLU A 289 -12.83 4.57 -2.33
N LEU A 290 -13.08 5.75 -1.76
CA LEU A 290 -12.04 6.59 -1.16
C LEU A 290 -11.46 5.96 0.11
N GLU A 291 -12.30 5.32 0.93
CA GLU A 291 -11.86 4.57 2.11
C GLU A 291 -11.01 3.36 1.71
N ALA A 292 -11.40 2.62 0.67
CA ALA A 292 -10.59 1.53 0.10
C ALA A 292 -9.26 2.05 -0.45
N SER A 293 -9.27 3.18 -1.17
CA SER A 293 -8.05 3.81 -1.70
C SER A 293 -7.09 4.27 -0.60
N LEU A 294 -7.62 4.78 0.52
CA LEU A 294 -6.82 5.13 1.70
C LEU A 294 -6.24 3.89 2.38
N TRP A 295 -7.05 2.84 2.51
CA TRP A 295 -6.60 1.57 3.08
C TRP A 295 -5.45 0.97 2.24
N GLU A 296 -5.61 0.96 0.92
CA GLU A 296 -4.59 0.48 -0.02
C GLU A 296 -3.28 1.28 0.12
N LEU A 297 -3.38 2.61 0.14
CA LEU A 297 -2.23 3.49 0.35
C LEU A 297 -1.48 3.19 1.66
N HIS A 298 -2.22 2.93 2.75
CA HIS A 298 -1.62 2.60 4.04
C HIS A 298 -1.03 1.18 4.07
N ASN A 299 -1.64 0.24 3.35
CA ASN A 299 -1.15 -1.13 3.22
C ASN A 299 0.17 -1.17 2.44
N GLN A 300 0.24 -0.48 1.30
CA GLN A 300 1.47 -0.34 0.51
C GLN A 300 2.63 0.27 1.32
N ALA A 301 2.32 1.27 2.15
CA ALA A 301 3.29 1.88 3.08
C ALA A 301 3.74 0.94 4.22
N THR A 302 3.07 -0.19 4.44
CA THR A 302 3.39 -1.18 5.48
C THR A 302 4.20 -2.34 4.92
N ILE A 303 3.77 -2.89 3.77
CA ILE A 303 4.45 -4.02 3.10
C ILE A 303 5.92 -3.68 2.80
N THR A 304 6.19 -2.45 2.38
CA THR A 304 7.54 -1.96 2.04
C THR A 304 8.49 -1.81 3.22
N ASN A 305 8.04 -1.99 4.48
CA ASN A 305 8.81 -1.66 5.69
C ASN A 305 8.82 -2.78 6.74
N ASN A 306 9.03 -4.02 6.30
CA ASN A 306 9.18 -5.21 7.14
C ASN A 306 7.98 -5.40 8.12
N GLY A 307 6.76 -5.18 7.63
CA GLY A 307 5.53 -5.39 8.40
C GLY A 307 5.14 -4.25 9.35
N SER A 308 5.87 -3.12 9.32
CA SER A 308 5.56 -1.94 10.14
C SER A 308 5.26 -0.72 9.28
N SER A 309 4.12 -0.07 9.53
CA SER A 309 3.69 1.07 8.72
C SER A 309 4.68 2.25 8.81
N LEU A 310 4.99 2.88 7.66
CA LEU A 310 5.74 4.13 7.61
C LEU A 310 5.17 5.20 8.55
N PHE A 311 3.85 5.28 8.66
CA PHE A 311 3.18 6.24 9.54
C PHE A 311 3.46 5.96 11.02
N GLN A 312 3.52 4.69 11.41
CA GLN A 312 3.88 4.31 12.78
C GLN A 312 5.34 4.67 13.08
N ARG A 313 6.26 4.30 12.19
CA ARG A 313 7.71 4.52 12.36
C ARG A 313 8.11 5.99 12.30
N PHE A 314 7.58 6.74 11.34
CA PHE A 314 8.05 8.09 11.01
C PHE A 314 6.95 9.13 10.85
N GLY A 315 5.67 8.74 10.86
CA GLY A 315 4.55 9.67 10.76
C GLY A 315 4.33 10.57 11.98
N GLY A 316 3.46 11.56 11.82
CA GLY A 316 3.15 12.61 12.78
C GLY A 316 3.33 14.02 12.20
N ASP A 317 3.28 15.05 13.04
CA ASP A 317 3.61 16.41 12.61
C ASP A 317 5.11 16.56 12.27
N THR A 318 5.49 17.66 11.61
CA THR A 318 6.87 17.89 11.17
C THR A 318 7.90 17.78 12.31
N LYS A 319 7.54 18.17 13.54
CA LYS A 319 8.44 18.09 14.70
C LYS A 319 8.64 16.63 15.14
N THR A 320 7.56 15.87 15.19
CA THR A 320 7.53 14.45 15.56
C THR A 320 8.29 13.62 14.54
N MET A 321 8.08 13.87 13.24
CA MET A 321 8.82 13.22 12.15
C MET A 321 10.33 13.44 12.33
N LYS A 322 10.77 14.70 12.47
CA LYS A 322 12.19 15.04 12.68
C LYS A 322 12.79 14.35 13.91
N MET A 323 12.04 14.30 15.01
CA MET A 323 12.47 13.61 16.23
C MET A 323 12.63 12.10 16.00
N LYS A 324 11.68 11.45 15.34
CA LYS A 324 11.73 10.02 15.01
C LYS A 324 12.92 9.69 14.11
N PHE A 325 13.14 10.45 13.03
CA PHE A 325 14.34 10.31 12.18
C PHE A 325 15.64 10.51 12.96
N LYS A 326 15.72 11.55 13.79
CA LYS A 326 16.90 11.80 14.62
C LYS A 326 17.17 10.65 15.59
N LYS A 327 16.13 10.07 16.20
CA LYS A 327 16.26 8.92 17.10
C LYS A 327 16.82 7.70 16.35
N THR A 328 16.24 7.36 15.19
CA THR A 328 16.67 6.22 14.37
C THR A 328 18.10 6.39 13.87
N THR A 329 18.43 7.54 13.30
CA THR A 329 19.78 7.81 12.79
C THR A 329 20.83 7.83 13.90
N ASN A 330 20.52 8.35 15.09
CA ASN A 330 21.42 8.29 16.24
C ASN A 330 21.63 6.87 16.75
N TYR A 331 20.56 6.06 16.81
CA TYR A 331 20.66 4.66 17.20
C TYR A 331 21.56 3.87 16.24
N LEU A 332 21.34 4.01 14.93
CA LEU A 332 22.20 3.38 13.92
C LEU A 332 23.65 3.83 14.02
N LYS A 333 23.90 5.13 14.23
CA LYS A 333 25.28 5.64 14.46
C LYS A 333 25.92 5.04 15.70
N GLN A 334 25.17 4.84 16.78
CA GLN A 334 25.68 4.19 17.99
C GLN A 334 26.04 2.74 17.72
N MET A 335 25.17 1.97 17.07
CA MET A 335 25.45 0.59 16.68
C MET A 335 26.67 0.48 15.77
N ILE A 336 26.79 1.35 14.77
CA ILE A 336 27.97 1.40 13.89
C ILE A 336 29.24 1.65 14.70
N ASN A 337 29.23 2.63 15.61
CA ASN A 337 30.40 2.94 16.45
C ASN A 337 30.75 1.79 17.40
N GLU A 338 29.75 1.06 17.89
CA GLU A 338 29.95 -0.12 18.73
C GLU A 338 30.57 -1.27 17.91
N LEU A 339 30.06 -1.52 16.70
CA LEU A 339 30.66 -2.48 15.78
C LEU A 339 32.10 -2.11 15.41
N ASP A 340 32.39 -0.85 15.12
CA ASP A 340 33.76 -0.39 14.86
C ASP A 340 34.69 -0.70 16.04
N ARG A 341 34.26 -0.41 17.28
CA ARG A 341 35.04 -0.75 18.49
C ARG A 341 35.20 -2.27 18.66
N ASN A 342 34.14 -3.04 18.42
CA ASN A 342 34.17 -4.49 18.53
C ASN A 342 35.13 -5.09 17.50
N ILE A 343 35.11 -4.62 16.25
CA ILE A 343 36.06 -5.02 15.21
C ILE A 343 37.50 -4.74 15.67
N ASP A 344 37.79 -3.55 16.20
CA ASP A 344 39.14 -3.20 16.65
C ASP A 344 39.62 -4.06 17.83
N VAL A 345 38.74 -4.29 18.81
CA VAL A 345 39.06 -5.06 20.02
C VAL A 345 39.18 -6.55 19.73
N LEU A 346 38.27 -7.09 18.92
CA LEU A 346 38.17 -8.52 18.64
C LEU A 346 39.18 -8.99 17.59
N ARG A 347 39.89 -8.10 16.90
CA ARG A 347 41.09 -8.47 16.10
C ARG A 347 42.18 -9.15 16.92
N PHE A 348 42.23 -8.93 18.24
CA PHE A 348 43.19 -9.58 19.12
C PHE A 348 42.65 -10.89 19.68
N LYS A 349 43.41 -11.96 19.54
CA LYS A 349 43.01 -13.33 19.87
C LYS A 349 42.63 -13.52 21.35
N GLU A 350 43.28 -12.82 22.28
CA GLU A 350 42.96 -12.87 23.71
C GLU A 350 41.58 -12.28 24.01
N ASN A 351 41.21 -11.20 23.30
CA ASN A 351 39.91 -10.56 23.44
C ASN A 351 38.81 -11.38 22.78
N MET A 352 39.08 -11.96 21.60
CA MET A 352 38.17 -12.89 20.94
C MET A 352 37.87 -14.10 21.85
N ARG A 353 38.89 -14.70 22.48
CA ARG A 353 38.67 -15.79 23.45
C ARG A 353 37.80 -15.35 24.64
N ARG A 354 37.95 -14.12 25.14
CA ARG A 354 37.08 -13.60 26.21
C ARG A 354 35.65 -13.46 25.73
N PHE A 355 35.44 -12.88 24.56
CA PHE A 355 34.13 -12.77 23.93
C PHE A 355 33.45 -14.14 23.77
N LEU A 356 34.18 -15.13 23.27
CA LEU A 356 33.66 -16.49 23.06
C LEU A 356 33.31 -17.22 24.37
N LYS A 357 33.75 -16.76 25.54
CA LYS A 357 33.30 -17.34 26.83
C LYS A 357 31.86 -16.96 27.13
N ASP A 358 31.49 -15.73 26.79
CA ASP A 358 30.17 -15.16 27.07
C ASP A 358 29.21 -15.35 25.88
N TYR A 359 29.72 -15.74 24.71
CA TYR A 359 28.92 -16.12 23.55
C TYR A 359 28.31 -17.52 23.74
N TYR A 360 26.98 -17.61 23.67
CA TYR A 360 26.23 -18.85 23.67
C TYR A 360 25.69 -19.09 22.26
N ALA A 361 26.07 -20.23 21.68
CA ALA A 361 25.42 -20.74 20.47
C ALA A 361 24.20 -21.53 20.97
N ASP A 362 23.00 -21.02 20.70
CA ASP A 362 21.74 -21.69 21.08
C ASP A 362 21.45 -22.89 20.17
#